data_AF-A0AB37R9E8-F1
#
_entry.id   AF-A0AB37R9E8-F1
#
_cell.length_a   1.000
_cell.length_b   1.000
_cell.length_c   1.000
_cell.angle_alpha   90.00
_cell.angle_beta   90.00
_cell.angle_gamma   90.00
#
_symmetry.space_group_name_H-M   'P 1'
#
loop_
_entity.id
_entity.type
_entity.pdbx_description
1 polymer ?
#
loop_
_entity_poly.entity_id
_entity_poly.type
_entity_poly.pdbx_seq_one_letter_code
_entity_poly.pdbx_strand_id
1 'polypeptide(L)'
;MKNDFKFNTHACSINDLNPKCRQLWSIGQQVAVRRLSVQTRAAHQQPPRYQLISDFSTRAARIAGNYARIYLELEPKGKPELKGRFYWTGLAAFASKQVMCALDYTTHTKMRAVPLMDLSLDLSKQFLGMGNFWLFQDIFVWHWFYINYPEQFFECIDSRSIGDCEDNFQASFKKLPWFSAAVPKINNLKVTPYLKQGFELIKKTESMTTVSDRRALQYQSLMAIANHEQVKILQPLIYEDVVFRRLLDAQAVVEGNWGVPRRLAALSTACETNTKVLDKVMTKGELYDKIDRMVFITEIANSYHEKMFSSASYMTSAISTISTWNERT
;
A
#
# COMPACT_ATOMS: atom_id res chain seq x y z
N MET A 1 -28.20 11.71 -10.97
CA MET A 1 -28.61 10.61 -10.07
C MET A 1 -29.48 9.66 -10.87
N LYS A 2 -29.22 8.35 -10.88
CA LYS A 2 -30.21 7.42 -11.44
C LYS A 2 -31.43 7.46 -10.49
N ASN A 3 -32.58 7.83 -11.03
CA ASN A 3 -33.80 8.15 -10.28
C ASN A 3 -34.63 6.92 -9.85
N ASP A 4 -34.11 5.70 -9.96
CA ASP A 4 -34.86 4.49 -9.58
C ASP A 4 -34.31 3.88 -8.29
N PHE A 5 -34.55 4.56 -7.16
CA PHE A 5 -34.58 3.83 -5.89
C PHE A 5 -35.95 3.14 -5.81
N LYS A 6 -35.99 1.85 -6.20
CA LYS A 6 -37.13 1.00 -5.86
C LYS A 6 -37.10 0.76 -4.36
N PHE A 7 -37.84 1.58 -3.63
CA PHE A 7 -38.08 1.33 -2.21
C PHE A 7 -38.86 0.03 -2.04
N ASN A 8 -38.62 -0.60 -0.91
CA ASN A 8 -39.42 -1.69 -0.38
C ASN A 8 -40.92 -1.32 -0.42
N THR A 9 -41.73 -2.11 -1.11
CA THR A 9 -43.19 -1.87 -1.26
C THR A 9 -43.98 -2.30 -0.03
N HIS A 10 -43.34 -3.01 0.92
CA HIS A 10 -43.94 -3.49 2.17
C HIS A 10 -43.03 -3.21 3.38
N ALA A 11 -43.65 -2.94 4.53
CA ALA A 11 -42.93 -2.86 5.80
C ALA A 11 -42.16 -4.16 6.07
N CYS A 12 -40.91 -4.04 6.53
CA CYS A 12 -39.98 -5.15 6.79
C CYS A 12 -39.54 -5.97 5.57
N SER A 13 -39.85 -5.57 4.33
CA SER A 13 -39.17 -6.17 3.17
C SER A 13 -37.70 -5.76 3.15
N ILE A 14 -36.81 -6.68 2.76
CA ILE A 14 -35.39 -6.42 2.57
C ILE A 14 -35.17 -6.34 1.06
N ASN A 15 -34.83 -5.17 0.53
CA ASN A 15 -34.29 -5.08 -0.82
C ASN A 15 -32.82 -5.44 -0.69
N ASP A 16 -32.49 -6.69 -1.02
CA ASP A 16 -31.12 -7.14 -1.02
C ASP A 16 -30.43 -6.47 -2.21
N LEU A 17 -29.93 -5.25 -1.97
CA LEU A 17 -29.04 -4.57 -2.88
C LEU A 17 -27.77 -5.43 -2.90
N ASN A 18 -27.73 -6.43 -3.78
CA ASN A 18 -26.55 -7.22 -4.04
C ASN A 18 -25.70 -6.44 -5.07
N PRO A 19 -24.73 -5.61 -4.63
CA PRO A 19 -23.92 -4.84 -5.56
C PRO A 19 -23.13 -5.80 -6.45
N LYS A 20 -23.21 -5.62 -7.77
CA LYS A 20 -22.40 -6.41 -8.70
C LYS A 20 -20.92 -6.02 -8.56
N CYS A 21 -20.02 -6.81 -9.16
CA CYS A 21 -18.57 -6.60 -9.08
C CYS A 21 -18.14 -5.16 -9.39
N ARG A 22 -18.72 -4.54 -10.43
CA ARG A 22 -18.46 -3.14 -10.82
C ARG A 22 -18.68 -2.15 -9.66
N GLN A 23 -19.79 -2.30 -8.94
CA GLN A 23 -20.13 -1.45 -7.79
C GLN A 23 -19.16 -1.70 -6.64
N LEU A 24 -18.86 -2.97 -6.32
CA LEU A 24 -17.95 -3.32 -5.24
C LEU A 24 -16.52 -2.79 -5.47
N TRP A 25 -15.99 -2.92 -6.69
CA TRP A 25 -14.70 -2.32 -7.06
C TRP A 25 -14.72 -0.79 -6.96
N SER A 26 -15.83 -0.16 -7.38
CA SER A 26 -16.00 1.29 -7.28
C SER A 26 -16.04 1.77 -5.83
N ILE A 27 -16.71 1.04 -4.94
CA ILE A 27 -16.74 1.36 -3.50
C ILE A 27 -15.35 1.20 -2.89
N GLY A 28 -14.67 0.09 -3.17
CA GLY A 28 -13.31 -0.14 -2.67
C GLY A 28 -12.33 0.95 -3.11
N GLN A 29 -12.41 1.40 -4.36
CA GLN A 29 -11.58 2.50 -4.86
C GLN A 29 -11.92 3.84 -4.18
N GLN A 30 -13.20 4.12 -3.92
CA GLN A 30 -13.62 5.30 -3.16
C GLN A 30 -13.04 5.26 -1.73
N VAL A 31 -13.05 4.10 -1.08
CA VAL A 31 -12.45 3.94 0.25
C VAL A 31 -10.95 4.22 0.19
N ALA A 32 -10.22 3.69 -0.79
CA ALA A 32 -8.78 3.93 -0.95
C ALA A 32 -8.46 5.43 -1.09
N VAL A 33 -9.22 6.17 -1.91
CA VAL A 33 -9.05 7.63 -2.04
C VAL A 33 -9.38 8.35 -0.74
N ARG A 34 -10.47 7.94 -0.06
CA ARG A 34 -10.92 8.55 1.19
C ARG A 34 -9.91 8.36 2.31
N ARG A 35 -9.24 7.20 2.42
CA ARG A 35 -8.20 6.94 3.44
C ARG A 35 -7.05 7.95 3.35
N LEU A 36 -6.75 8.44 2.15
CA LEU A 36 -5.66 9.41 1.91
C LEU A 36 -6.15 10.85 1.82
N SER A 37 -7.41 11.10 2.18
CA SER A 37 -8.04 12.41 2.14
C SER A 37 -8.43 12.90 3.52
N VAL A 38 -8.54 14.22 3.67
CA VAL A 38 -9.16 14.87 4.82
C VAL A 38 -10.51 15.42 4.42
N GLN A 39 -11.46 15.36 5.35
CA GLN A 39 -12.77 15.95 5.15
C GLN A 39 -12.65 17.46 5.35
N THR A 40 -12.81 18.23 4.28
CA THR A 40 -12.89 19.68 4.36
C THR A 40 -14.35 20.07 4.57
N ARG A 41 -14.66 20.66 5.74
CA ARG A 41 -15.99 21.22 6.05
C ARG A 41 -15.94 22.74 5.93
N ALA A 42 -16.96 23.32 5.29
CA ALA A 42 -17.66 24.46 5.86
C ALA A 42 -18.91 23.88 6.53
N ALA A 43 -19.03 23.96 7.86
CA ALA A 43 -20.16 23.37 8.56
C ALA A 43 -21.49 23.95 8.03
N HIS A 44 -22.48 23.08 7.81
CA HIS A 44 -23.89 23.42 7.53
C HIS A 44 -24.19 24.14 6.20
N GLN A 45 -23.23 24.28 5.29
CA GLN A 45 -23.48 24.95 4.01
C GLN A 45 -23.36 24.03 2.79
N GLN A 46 -22.59 22.94 2.84
CA GLN A 46 -22.40 22.04 1.70
C GLN A 46 -22.18 20.56 2.10
N PRO A 47 -22.46 19.60 1.20
CA PRO A 47 -22.08 18.21 1.40
C PRO A 47 -20.57 18.08 1.66
N PRO A 48 -20.15 17.09 2.47
CA PRO A 48 -18.76 16.93 2.86
C PRO A 48 -17.86 16.75 1.64
N ARG A 49 -16.84 17.61 1.51
CA ARG A 49 -15.81 17.49 0.47
C ARG A 49 -14.60 16.76 1.05
N TYR A 50 -13.99 15.91 0.24
CA TYR A 50 -12.74 15.22 0.59
C TYR A 50 -11.62 15.82 -0.24
N GLN A 51 -10.58 16.28 0.43
CA GLN A 51 -9.38 16.79 -0.22
C GLN A 51 -8.24 15.81 0.04
N LEU A 52 -7.58 15.39 -1.02
CA LEU A 52 -6.38 14.57 -0.91
C LEU A 52 -5.32 15.32 -0.10
N ILE A 53 -4.70 14.64 0.85
CA ILE A 53 -3.61 15.22 1.66
C ILE A 53 -2.48 15.62 0.73
N SER A 54 -2.07 16.88 0.79
CA SER A 54 -1.03 17.43 -0.09
C SER A 54 0.37 16.96 0.31
N ASP A 55 0.62 16.78 1.61
CA ASP A 55 1.91 16.31 2.09
C ASP A 55 2.13 14.82 1.82
N PHE A 56 3.22 14.52 1.12
CA PHE A 56 3.47 13.15 0.65
C PHE A 56 3.92 12.25 1.82
N SER A 57 4.65 12.79 2.78
CA SER A 57 5.09 12.03 3.95
C SER A 57 3.91 11.65 4.84
N THR A 58 3.02 12.60 5.13
CA THR A 58 1.76 12.34 5.82
C THR A 58 0.92 11.29 5.09
N ARG A 59 0.83 11.34 3.76
CA ARG A 59 0.17 10.27 2.99
C ARG A 59 0.85 8.91 3.18
N ALA A 60 2.17 8.84 3.08
CA ALA A 60 2.92 7.58 3.25
C ALA A 60 2.79 7.00 4.67
N ALA A 61 2.70 7.87 5.69
CA ALA A 61 2.40 7.49 7.06
C ALA A 61 0.99 6.89 7.18
N ARG A 62 -0.02 7.52 6.57
CA ARG A 62 -1.39 6.97 6.51
C ARG A 62 -1.43 5.62 5.81
N ILE A 63 -0.72 5.47 4.69
CA ILE A 63 -0.63 4.21 3.96
C ILE A 63 -0.05 3.11 4.86
N ALA A 64 1.06 3.40 5.53
CA ALA A 64 1.67 2.48 6.50
C ALA A 64 0.67 2.06 7.59
N GLY A 65 -0.05 3.03 8.16
CA GLY A 65 -1.07 2.78 9.18
C GLY A 65 -2.23 1.92 8.67
N ASN A 66 -2.72 2.15 7.45
CA ASN A 66 -3.78 1.34 6.87
C ASN A 66 -3.34 -0.11 6.60
N TYR A 67 -2.10 -0.34 6.14
CA TYR A 67 -1.58 -1.71 6.02
C TYR A 67 -1.42 -2.41 7.37
N ALA A 68 -0.93 -1.69 8.38
CA ALA A 68 -0.82 -2.20 9.75
C ALA A 68 -2.20 -2.59 10.31
N ARG A 69 -3.23 -1.78 10.07
CA ARG A 69 -4.62 -2.09 10.47
C ARG A 69 -5.16 -3.34 9.80
N ILE A 70 -4.89 -3.55 8.51
CA ILE A 70 -5.28 -4.78 7.81
C ILE A 70 -4.59 -6.00 8.43
N TYR A 71 -3.29 -5.90 8.69
CA TYR A 71 -2.53 -7.00 9.31
C TYR A 71 -3.09 -7.40 10.68
N LEU A 72 -3.46 -6.39 11.48
CA LEU A 72 -4.03 -6.54 12.82
C LEU A 72 -5.53 -6.84 12.84
N GLU A 73 -6.17 -6.96 11.67
CA GLU A 73 -7.62 -7.20 11.53
C GLU A 73 -8.49 -6.12 12.19
N LEU A 74 -8.04 -4.86 12.15
CA LEU A 74 -8.73 -3.71 12.74
C LEU A 74 -9.77 -3.08 11.81
N GLU A 75 -9.94 -3.58 10.58
CA GLU A 75 -11.00 -3.13 9.69
C GLU A 75 -12.38 -3.56 10.21
N PRO A 76 -13.48 -2.87 9.88
CA PRO A 76 -14.80 -3.14 10.47
C PRO A 76 -15.32 -4.59 10.31
N LYS A 77 -14.93 -5.28 9.22
CA LYS A 77 -15.21 -6.70 8.96
C LYS A 77 -13.97 -7.59 9.12
N GLY A 78 -12.95 -7.09 9.83
CA GLY A 78 -11.77 -7.86 10.19
C GLY A 78 -12.13 -9.04 11.09
N LYS A 79 -11.27 -10.05 11.09
CA LYS A 79 -11.40 -11.30 11.84
C LYS A 79 -10.19 -11.48 12.76
N PRO A 80 -10.21 -10.96 14.00
CA PRO A 80 -9.05 -10.97 14.90
C PRO A 80 -8.42 -12.37 15.11
N GLU A 81 -9.22 -13.43 15.07
CA GLU A 81 -8.81 -14.82 15.15
C GLU A 81 -7.94 -15.27 13.96
N LEU A 82 -8.09 -14.62 12.80
CA LEU A 82 -7.31 -14.86 11.59
C LEU A 82 -6.09 -13.92 11.44
N LYS A 83 -5.75 -13.13 12.47
CA LYS A 83 -4.64 -12.17 12.44
C LYS A 83 -3.40 -12.73 11.74
N GLY A 84 -2.87 -11.96 10.80
CA GLY A 84 -1.74 -12.35 9.97
C GLY A 84 -2.08 -13.19 8.75
N ARG A 85 -3.37 -13.44 8.40
CA ARG A 85 -3.72 -13.98 7.08
C ARG A 85 -3.28 -13.04 5.95
N PHE A 86 -3.36 -11.72 6.18
CA PHE A 86 -2.81 -10.69 5.30
C PHE A 86 -1.35 -10.40 5.62
N TYR A 87 -0.50 -11.42 5.51
CA TYR A 87 0.88 -11.35 6.00
C TYR A 87 1.72 -10.26 5.32
N TRP A 88 1.51 -10.04 4.02
CA TRP A 88 2.15 -8.97 3.26
C TRP A 88 1.89 -7.58 3.85
N THR A 89 0.68 -7.28 4.34
CA THR A 89 0.36 -5.92 4.82
C THR A 89 1.13 -5.57 6.10
N GLY A 90 1.52 -6.57 6.90
CA GLY A 90 2.39 -6.37 8.06
C GLY A 90 3.79 -5.89 7.65
N LEU A 91 4.37 -6.53 6.63
CA LEU A 91 5.65 -6.08 6.06
C LEU A 91 5.50 -4.74 5.32
N ALA A 92 4.42 -4.56 4.55
CA ALA A 92 4.15 -3.34 3.80
C ALA A 92 3.98 -2.11 4.70
N ALA A 93 3.53 -2.28 5.95
CA ALA A 93 3.50 -1.20 6.93
C ALA A 93 4.91 -0.65 7.21
N PHE A 94 5.90 -1.52 7.44
CA PHE A 94 7.30 -1.11 7.61
C PHE A 94 7.89 -0.51 6.32
N ALA A 95 7.59 -1.10 5.16
CA ALA A 95 8.06 -0.59 3.88
C ALA A 95 7.52 0.81 3.57
N SER A 96 6.22 1.05 3.78
CA SER A 96 5.61 2.38 3.57
C SER A 96 6.09 3.40 4.60
N LYS A 97 6.39 2.98 5.84
CA LYS A 97 7.09 3.81 6.82
C LYS A 97 8.46 4.23 6.32
N GLN A 98 9.19 3.36 5.63
CA GLN A 98 10.47 3.74 5.04
C GLN A 98 10.30 4.82 3.95
N VAL A 99 9.25 4.73 3.14
CA VAL A 99 8.93 5.76 2.14
C VAL A 99 8.59 7.09 2.82
N MET A 100 7.82 7.06 3.91
CA MET A 100 7.57 8.26 4.74
C MET A 100 8.89 8.90 5.19
N CYS A 101 9.82 8.11 5.73
CA CYS A 101 11.13 8.62 6.16
C CYS A 101 11.94 9.26 5.02
N ALA A 102 11.92 8.66 3.83
CA ALA A 102 12.58 9.23 2.65
C ALA A 102 11.89 10.52 2.18
N LEU A 103 10.56 10.58 2.23
CA LEU A 103 9.78 11.79 1.91
C LEU A 103 10.00 12.91 2.93
N ASP A 104 10.11 12.58 4.22
CA ASP A 104 10.47 13.53 5.28
C ASP A 104 11.86 14.09 5.05
N TYR A 105 12.85 13.24 4.78
CA TYR A 105 14.22 13.67 4.48
C TYR A 105 14.25 14.58 3.25
N THR A 106 13.66 14.12 2.14
CA THR A 106 13.65 14.90 0.90
C THR A 106 12.93 16.22 1.07
N THR A 107 12.00 16.38 2.01
CA THR A 107 11.28 17.63 2.26
C THR A 107 12.05 18.59 3.18
N HIS A 108 12.72 18.08 4.22
CA HIS A 108 13.21 18.92 5.32
C HIS A 108 14.74 19.03 5.41
N THR A 109 15.49 18.30 4.58
CA THR A 109 16.97 18.37 4.61
C THR A 109 17.48 19.77 4.28
N LYS A 110 18.53 20.21 5.01
CA LYS A 110 19.22 21.49 4.76
C LYS A 110 19.88 21.53 3.36
N MET A 111 20.08 20.37 2.73
CA MET A 111 20.64 20.26 1.38
C MET A 111 19.79 20.98 0.32
N ARG A 112 18.50 21.26 0.61
CA ARG A 112 17.64 22.09 -0.25
C ARG A 112 18.14 23.52 -0.45
N ALA A 113 19.02 24.03 0.41
CA ALA A 113 19.65 25.32 0.20
C ALA A 113 20.61 25.34 -1.01
N VAL A 114 21.00 24.18 -1.55
CA VAL A 114 21.83 24.05 -2.74
C VAL A 114 20.93 23.81 -3.96
N PRO A 115 20.86 24.72 -4.95
CA PRO A 115 19.86 24.65 -6.03
C PRO A 115 19.82 23.34 -6.82
N LEU A 116 20.98 22.76 -7.15
CA LEU A 116 21.05 21.48 -7.87
C LEU A 116 20.52 20.31 -7.02
N MET A 117 20.74 20.37 -5.71
CA MET A 117 20.23 19.36 -4.78
C MET A 117 18.73 19.52 -4.57
N ASP A 118 18.22 20.75 -4.49
CA ASP A 118 16.79 21.01 -4.35
C ASP A 118 15.97 20.39 -5.48
N LEU A 119 16.41 20.57 -6.73
CA LEU A 119 15.79 19.93 -7.90
C LEU A 119 15.80 18.40 -7.80
N SER A 120 16.94 17.82 -7.40
CA SER A 120 17.09 16.37 -7.28
C SER A 120 16.21 15.78 -6.17
N LEU A 121 16.08 16.50 -5.06
CA LEU A 121 15.23 16.15 -3.92
C LEU A 121 13.75 16.27 -4.27
N ASP A 122 13.37 17.28 -5.05
CA ASP A 122 12.00 17.44 -5.55
C ASP A 122 11.60 16.34 -6.53
N LEU A 123 12.47 15.99 -7.48
CA LEU A 123 12.22 14.87 -8.39
C LEU A 123 12.09 13.55 -7.60
N SER A 124 12.99 13.30 -6.66
CA SER A 124 12.93 12.12 -5.79
C SER A 124 11.62 12.08 -5.00
N LYS A 125 11.20 13.20 -4.42
CA LYS A 125 9.93 13.35 -3.71
C LYS A 125 8.74 13.03 -4.62
N GLN A 126 8.73 13.48 -5.87
CA GLN A 126 7.68 13.18 -6.85
C GLN A 126 7.60 11.69 -7.18
N PHE A 127 8.73 11.03 -7.48
CA PHE A 127 8.74 9.59 -7.77
C PHE A 127 8.29 8.74 -6.58
N LEU A 128 8.82 9.01 -5.39
CA LEU A 128 8.43 8.32 -4.16
C LEU A 128 6.95 8.52 -3.83
N GLY A 129 6.46 9.76 -3.96
CA GLY A 129 5.06 10.11 -3.74
C GLY A 129 4.12 9.43 -4.74
N MET A 130 4.49 9.40 -6.02
CA MET A 130 3.71 8.74 -7.08
C MET A 130 3.66 7.22 -6.88
N GLY A 131 4.82 6.59 -6.66
CA GLY A 131 4.93 5.14 -6.48
C GLY A 131 4.11 4.65 -5.28
N ASN A 132 4.28 5.28 -4.12
CA ASN A 132 3.56 4.89 -2.92
C ASN A 132 2.04 5.15 -3.01
N PHE A 133 1.64 6.27 -3.60
CA PHE A 133 0.22 6.59 -3.80
C PHE A 133 -0.48 5.59 -4.71
N TRP A 134 0.05 5.35 -5.92
CA TRP A 134 -0.60 4.48 -6.90
C TRP A 134 -0.51 3.00 -6.54
N LEU A 135 0.56 2.57 -5.86
CA LEU A 135 0.59 1.24 -5.26
C LEU A 135 -0.52 1.05 -4.24
N PHE A 136 -0.76 2.03 -3.36
CA PHE A 136 -1.87 1.95 -2.41
C PHE A 136 -3.23 1.92 -3.11
N GLN A 137 -3.43 2.73 -4.15
CA GLN A 137 -4.66 2.69 -4.95
C GLN A 137 -4.90 1.32 -5.61
N ASP A 138 -3.83 0.56 -5.91
CA ASP A 138 -3.94 -0.82 -6.33
C ASP A 138 -4.24 -1.76 -5.15
N ILE A 139 -3.25 -1.97 -4.27
CA ILE A 139 -3.19 -3.18 -3.45
C ILE A 139 -4.15 -3.15 -2.26
N PHE A 140 -4.43 -1.96 -1.73
CA PHE A 140 -5.39 -1.78 -0.64
C PHE A 140 -6.79 -2.24 -1.05
N VAL A 141 -7.21 -1.95 -2.28
CA VAL A 141 -8.58 -2.24 -2.75
C VAL A 141 -8.82 -3.74 -2.87
N TRP A 142 -7.82 -4.52 -3.28
CA TRP A 142 -7.91 -5.99 -3.28
C TRP A 142 -8.16 -6.53 -1.88
N HIS A 143 -7.38 -6.07 -0.90
CA HIS A 143 -7.53 -6.47 0.51
C HIS A 143 -8.87 -6.01 1.08
N TRP A 144 -9.26 -4.75 0.83
CA TRP A 144 -10.52 -4.20 1.29
C TRP A 144 -11.71 -5.00 0.74
N PHE A 145 -11.71 -5.35 -0.56
CA PHE A 145 -12.80 -6.14 -1.14
C PHE A 145 -12.86 -7.50 -0.46
N TYR A 146 -11.75 -8.23 -0.39
CA TYR A 146 -11.72 -9.56 0.22
C TYR A 146 -12.16 -9.55 1.69
N ILE A 147 -11.76 -8.54 2.47
CA ILE A 147 -12.20 -8.38 3.86
C ILE A 147 -13.72 -8.19 3.95
N ASN A 148 -14.29 -7.38 3.06
CA ASN A 148 -15.69 -6.96 3.18
C ASN A 148 -16.70 -7.89 2.49
N TYR A 149 -16.26 -8.60 1.46
CA TYR A 149 -17.06 -9.44 0.55
C TYR A 149 -16.26 -10.69 0.10
N PRO A 150 -15.81 -11.56 1.02
CA PRO A 150 -14.93 -12.69 0.70
C PRO A 150 -15.56 -13.73 -0.23
N GLU A 151 -16.89 -13.90 -0.16
CA GLU A 151 -17.64 -14.84 -1.01
C GLU A 151 -17.63 -14.39 -2.46
N GLN A 152 -17.94 -13.11 -2.72
CA GLN A 152 -17.98 -12.53 -4.06
C GLN A 152 -16.59 -12.21 -4.62
N PHE A 153 -15.55 -12.11 -3.78
CA PHE A 153 -14.23 -11.66 -4.20
C PHE A 153 -13.67 -12.47 -5.37
N PHE A 154 -13.69 -13.82 -5.28
CA PHE A 154 -13.12 -14.68 -6.32
C PHE A 154 -13.96 -14.69 -7.60
N GLU A 155 -15.27 -14.49 -7.48
CA GLU A 155 -16.16 -14.32 -8.65
C GLU A 155 -15.85 -13.01 -9.39
N CYS A 156 -15.47 -11.97 -8.63
CA CYS A 156 -15.26 -10.63 -9.15
C CYS A 156 -13.81 -10.30 -9.50
N ILE A 157 -12.83 -11.13 -9.11
CA ILE A 157 -11.41 -10.79 -9.16
C ILE A 157 -10.92 -10.41 -10.57
N ASP A 158 -11.46 -11.08 -11.59
CA ASP A 158 -11.11 -10.85 -13.00
C ASP A 158 -11.72 -9.59 -13.62
N SER A 159 -12.73 -9.02 -12.97
CA SER A 159 -13.49 -7.88 -13.50
C SER A 159 -12.95 -6.52 -13.07
N ARG A 160 -11.94 -6.47 -12.18
CA ARG A 160 -11.41 -5.17 -11.73
C ARG A 160 -10.70 -4.46 -12.88
N SER A 161 -11.16 -3.26 -13.19
CA SER A 161 -10.41 -2.28 -13.98
C SER A 161 -10.90 -0.87 -13.66
N ILE A 162 -10.02 0.14 -13.71
CA ILE A 162 -10.43 1.54 -13.57
C ILE A 162 -11.46 1.93 -14.64
N GLY A 163 -11.34 1.37 -15.85
CA GLY A 163 -12.28 1.62 -16.95
C GLY A 163 -13.70 1.11 -16.67
N ASP A 164 -13.84 0.18 -15.73
CA ASP A 164 -15.11 -0.45 -15.38
C ASP A 164 -15.70 0.12 -14.08
N CYS A 165 -15.11 1.15 -13.47
CA CYS A 165 -15.72 1.83 -12.31
C CYS A 165 -16.96 2.67 -12.71
N GLU A 166 -17.80 3.07 -11.76
CA GLU A 166 -18.95 3.94 -12.03
C GLU A 166 -18.56 5.32 -12.61
N ASP A 167 -19.32 5.81 -13.60
CA ASP A 167 -18.94 6.97 -14.42
C ASP A 167 -18.73 8.25 -13.58
N ASN A 168 -19.60 8.50 -12.61
CA ASN A 168 -19.49 9.65 -11.71
C ASN A 168 -18.22 9.61 -10.86
N PHE A 169 -17.80 8.41 -10.45
CA PHE A 169 -16.56 8.21 -9.71
C PHE A 169 -15.35 8.37 -10.64
N GLN A 170 -15.39 7.79 -11.85
CA GLN A 170 -14.29 7.89 -12.82
C GLN A 170 -13.90 9.34 -13.11
N ALA A 171 -14.88 10.24 -13.28
CA ALA A 171 -14.62 11.65 -13.56
C ALA A 171 -13.82 12.35 -12.45
N SER A 172 -14.05 11.96 -11.19
CA SER A 172 -13.30 12.49 -10.03
C SER A 172 -11.96 11.77 -9.86
N PHE A 173 -11.93 10.46 -10.08
CA PHE A 173 -10.73 9.63 -9.96
C PHE A 173 -9.65 10.02 -10.99
N LYS A 174 -10.05 10.40 -12.21
CA LYS A 174 -9.15 10.91 -13.26
C LYS A 174 -8.43 12.22 -12.87
N LYS A 175 -8.91 12.94 -11.86
CA LYS A 175 -8.29 14.18 -11.34
C LYS A 175 -7.21 13.92 -10.30
N LEU A 176 -7.01 12.67 -9.87
CA LEU A 176 -5.95 12.32 -8.93
C LEU A 176 -4.57 12.58 -9.54
N PRO A 177 -3.57 12.93 -8.71
CA PRO A 177 -2.23 13.26 -9.19
C PRO A 177 -1.62 12.08 -9.96
N TRP A 178 -0.93 12.41 -11.04
CA TRP A 178 -0.26 11.45 -11.94
C TRP A 178 -1.17 10.44 -12.64
N PHE A 179 -2.50 10.60 -12.63
CA PHE A 179 -3.43 9.63 -13.23
C PHE A 179 -3.02 9.20 -14.64
N SER A 180 -2.82 10.17 -15.55
CA SER A 180 -2.49 9.91 -16.96
C SER A 180 -1.13 9.22 -17.14
N ALA A 181 -0.18 9.49 -16.25
CA ALA A 181 1.16 8.90 -16.30
C ALA A 181 1.20 7.50 -15.66
N ALA A 182 0.46 7.29 -14.57
CA ALA A 182 0.56 6.09 -13.75
C ALA A 182 -0.37 4.97 -14.22
N VAL A 183 -1.65 5.27 -14.44
CA VAL A 183 -2.70 4.25 -14.67
C VAL A 183 -2.41 3.34 -15.87
N PRO A 184 -1.98 3.87 -17.04
CA PRO A 184 -1.62 3.02 -18.17
C PRO A 184 -0.44 2.08 -17.87
N LYS A 185 0.57 2.56 -17.12
CA LYS A 185 1.78 1.80 -16.78
C LYS A 185 1.50 0.62 -15.85
N ILE A 186 0.47 0.71 -15.02
CA ILE A 186 0.08 -0.31 -14.03
C ILE A 186 -1.15 -1.12 -14.49
N ASN A 187 -1.31 -1.25 -15.81
CA ASN A 187 -2.34 -2.07 -16.46
C ASN A 187 -3.76 -1.79 -15.95
N ASN A 188 -4.10 -0.52 -15.71
CA ASN A 188 -5.42 -0.09 -15.26
C ASN A 188 -5.92 -0.80 -13.98
N LEU A 189 -4.99 -1.17 -13.07
CA LEU A 189 -5.27 -1.87 -11.80
C LEU A 189 -5.95 -3.24 -11.99
N LYS A 190 -5.72 -3.89 -13.13
CA LYS A 190 -6.24 -5.23 -13.40
C LYS A 190 -5.51 -6.28 -12.59
N VAL A 191 -6.20 -7.39 -12.32
CA VAL A 191 -5.63 -8.55 -11.64
C VAL A 191 -4.40 -9.09 -12.38
N THR A 192 -3.45 -9.64 -11.63
CA THR A 192 -2.32 -10.39 -12.18
C THR A 192 -2.31 -11.82 -11.64
N PRO A 193 -1.61 -12.77 -12.29
CA PRO A 193 -1.46 -14.13 -11.77
C PRO A 193 -0.92 -14.17 -10.33
N TYR A 194 0.03 -13.29 -10.02
CA TYR A 194 0.59 -13.15 -8.67
C TYR A 194 -0.45 -12.74 -7.62
N LEU A 195 -1.37 -11.83 -7.96
CA LEU A 195 -2.47 -11.46 -7.06
C LEU A 195 -3.43 -12.61 -6.83
N LYS A 196 -3.87 -13.29 -7.89
CA LYS A 196 -4.75 -14.46 -7.77
C LYS A 196 -4.13 -15.50 -6.83
N GLN A 197 -2.87 -15.87 -7.11
CA GLN A 197 -2.12 -16.79 -6.29
C GLN A 197 -2.01 -16.32 -4.84
N GLY A 198 -1.68 -15.04 -4.60
CA GLY A 198 -1.57 -14.46 -3.27
C GLY A 198 -2.87 -14.60 -2.46
N PHE A 199 -4.02 -14.25 -3.05
CA PHE A 199 -5.32 -14.36 -2.38
C PHE A 199 -5.81 -15.81 -2.23
N GLU A 200 -5.49 -16.71 -3.17
CA GLU A 200 -5.74 -18.15 -2.99
C GLU A 200 -4.95 -18.72 -1.82
N LEU A 201 -3.69 -18.31 -1.64
CA LEU A 201 -2.86 -18.71 -0.51
C LEU A 201 -3.38 -18.09 0.81
N ILE A 202 -3.87 -16.85 0.78
CA ILE A 202 -4.56 -16.24 1.94
C ILE A 202 -5.77 -17.10 2.32
N LYS A 203 -6.65 -17.46 1.37
CA LYS A 203 -7.81 -18.31 1.63
C LYS A 203 -7.42 -19.65 2.24
N LYS A 204 -6.36 -20.30 1.73
CA LYS A 204 -5.83 -21.55 2.29
C LYS A 204 -5.31 -21.36 3.72
N THR A 205 -4.68 -20.22 4.02
CA THR A 205 -4.17 -19.90 5.36
C THR A 205 -5.29 -19.86 6.41
N GLU A 206 -6.50 -19.43 6.03
CA GLU A 206 -7.65 -19.32 6.95
C GLU A 206 -8.17 -20.67 7.45
N SER A 207 -7.94 -21.77 6.71
CA SER A 207 -8.37 -23.12 7.09
C SER A 207 -7.27 -23.96 7.72
N MET A 208 -6.04 -23.45 7.84
CA MET A 208 -4.93 -24.21 8.41
C MET A 208 -4.98 -24.23 9.95
N THR A 209 -4.96 -25.43 10.51
CA THR A 209 -4.85 -25.66 11.96
C THR A 209 -3.39 -25.81 12.40
N THR A 210 -2.53 -26.37 11.56
CA THR A 210 -1.10 -26.53 11.83
C THR A 210 -0.35 -25.21 11.71
N VAL A 211 0.40 -24.85 12.76
CA VAL A 211 1.15 -23.58 12.81
C VAL A 211 2.24 -23.51 11.73
N SER A 212 2.97 -24.59 11.47
CA SER A 212 4.03 -24.62 10.43
C SER A 212 3.46 -24.39 9.04
N ASP A 213 2.36 -25.05 8.70
CA ASP A 213 1.75 -24.98 7.36
C ASP A 213 1.13 -23.61 7.13
N ARG A 214 0.45 -23.08 8.16
CA ARG A 214 -0.05 -21.70 8.15
C ARG A 214 1.09 -20.70 7.87
N ARG A 215 2.24 -20.85 8.53
CA ARG A 215 3.41 -19.97 8.33
C ARG A 215 3.99 -20.08 6.93
N ALA A 216 4.12 -21.29 6.40
CA ALA A 216 4.61 -21.50 5.05
C ALA A 216 3.69 -20.82 4.03
N LEU A 217 2.37 -20.94 4.18
CA LEU A 217 1.39 -20.26 3.31
C LEU A 217 1.40 -18.75 3.47
N GLN A 218 1.55 -18.23 4.69
CA GLN A 218 1.72 -16.79 4.96
C GLN A 218 2.95 -16.21 4.24
N TYR A 219 4.07 -16.92 4.27
CA TYR A 219 5.28 -16.49 3.57
C TYR A 219 5.10 -16.55 2.05
N GLN A 220 4.50 -17.64 1.53
CA GLN A 220 4.23 -17.77 0.10
C GLN A 220 3.26 -16.70 -0.41
N SER A 221 2.19 -16.39 0.35
CA SER A 221 1.24 -15.34 -0.02
C SER A 221 1.90 -13.96 -0.01
N LEU A 222 2.77 -13.70 0.98
CA LEU A 222 3.58 -12.49 1.03
C LEU A 222 4.43 -12.34 -0.22
N MET A 223 5.19 -13.38 -0.60
CA MET A 223 6.06 -13.30 -1.77
C MET A 223 5.28 -13.18 -3.08
N ALA A 224 4.12 -13.82 -3.20
CA ALA A 224 3.25 -13.64 -4.35
C ALA A 224 2.78 -12.18 -4.49
N ILE A 225 2.27 -11.58 -3.40
CA ILE A 225 1.83 -10.18 -3.42
C ILE A 225 3.01 -9.22 -3.63
N ALA A 226 4.17 -9.48 -3.03
CA ALA A 226 5.38 -8.70 -3.25
C ALA A 226 5.82 -8.74 -4.73
N ASN A 227 5.70 -9.88 -5.41
CA ASN A 227 5.97 -9.95 -6.86
C ASN A 227 4.99 -9.09 -7.67
N HIS A 228 3.70 -9.09 -7.31
CA HIS A 228 2.74 -8.18 -7.94
C HIS A 228 3.17 -6.72 -7.76
N GLU A 229 3.38 -6.29 -6.51
CA GLU A 229 3.79 -4.93 -6.18
C GLU A 229 5.08 -4.54 -6.90
N GLN A 230 6.15 -5.31 -6.73
CA GLN A 230 7.49 -4.91 -7.12
C GLN A 230 7.71 -5.01 -8.64
N VAL A 231 7.09 -5.99 -9.30
CA VAL A 231 7.31 -6.27 -10.73
C VAL A 231 6.21 -5.72 -11.62
N LYS A 232 4.96 -5.74 -11.17
CA LYS A 232 3.82 -5.34 -12.02
C LYS A 232 3.36 -3.91 -11.77
N ILE A 233 3.63 -3.36 -10.59
CA ILE A 233 3.25 -1.99 -10.24
C ILE A 233 4.48 -1.08 -10.23
N LEU A 234 5.42 -1.27 -9.30
CA LEU A 234 6.51 -0.33 -9.07
C LEU A 234 7.56 -0.32 -10.20
N GLN A 235 7.85 -1.48 -10.80
CA GLN A 235 8.84 -1.55 -11.88
C GLN A 235 8.48 -0.62 -13.06
N PRO A 236 7.32 -0.78 -13.74
CA PRO A 236 6.98 0.12 -14.84
C PRO A 236 6.64 1.54 -14.38
N LEU A 237 6.12 1.69 -13.16
CA LEU A 237 5.66 2.99 -12.67
C LEU A 237 6.81 3.96 -12.36
N ILE A 238 7.82 3.52 -11.61
CA ILE A 238 8.92 4.38 -11.15
C ILE A 238 10.30 3.85 -11.53
N TYR A 239 10.57 2.55 -11.45
CA TYR A 239 11.94 2.04 -11.60
C TYR A 239 12.42 1.90 -13.05
N GLU A 240 11.53 1.94 -14.04
CA GLU A 240 11.89 2.03 -15.46
C GLU A 240 12.21 3.45 -15.92
N ASP A 241 11.94 4.47 -15.09
CA ASP A 241 12.23 5.85 -15.42
C ASP A 241 13.72 6.17 -15.29
N VAL A 242 14.34 6.59 -16.39
CA VAL A 242 15.78 6.87 -16.47
C VAL A 242 16.22 7.97 -15.50
N VAL A 243 15.36 8.97 -15.25
CA VAL A 243 15.67 10.04 -14.30
C VAL A 243 15.69 9.48 -12.89
N PHE A 244 14.71 8.66 -12.52
CA PHE A 244 14.68 8.06 -11.18
C PHE A 244 15.85 7.11 -10.94
N ARG A 245 16.24 6.31 -11.94
CA ARG A 245 17.43 5.45 -11.85
C ARG A 245 18.70 6.24 -11.51
N ARG A 246 18.96 7.33 -12.23
CA ARG A 246 20.12 8.20 -11.98
C ARG A 246 20.09 8.83 -10.59
N LEU A 247 18.91 9.20 -10.09
CA LEU A 247 18.76 9.72 -8.74
C LEU A 247 19.10 8.66 -7.68
N LEU A 248 18.67 7.41 -7.89
CA LEU A 248 19.00 6.29 -7.02
C LEU A 248 20.51 5.96 -7.04
N ASP A 249 21.14 6.00 -8.22
CA ASP A 249 22.60 5.82 -8.33
C ASP A 249 23.37 6.89 -7.57
N ALA A 250 22.97 8.17 -7.75
CA ALA A 250 23.57 9.29 -7.03
C ALA A 250 23.37 9.16 -5.51
N GLN A 251 22.19 8.75 -5.07
CA GLN A 251 21.89 8.50 -3.65
C GLN A 251 22.78 7.38 -3.09
N ALA A 252 22.95 6.27 -3.81
CA ALA A 252 23.71 5.11 -3.34
C ALA A 252 25.18 5.43 -3.05
N VAL A 253 25.76 6.45 -3.70
CA VAL A 253 27.14 6.90 -3.46
C VAL A 253 27.30 7.64 -2.12
N VAL A 254 26.23 8.32 -1.66
CA VAL A 254 26.27 9.20 -0.48
C VAL A 254 25.39 8.71 0.67
N GLU A 255 24.74 7.55 0.51
CA GLU A 255 23.80 7.01 1.51
C GLU A 255 24.49 6.72 2.85
N GLY A 256 23.83 7.08 3.95
CA GLY A 256 24.41 6.98 5.30
C GLY A 256 25.29 8.17 5.70
N ASN A 257 25.63 9.08 4.78
CA ASN A 257 26.34 10.32 5.06
C ASN A 257 25.38 11.52 5.02
N TRP A 258 25.65 12.55 5.81
CA TRP A 258 24.84 13.80 5.84
C TRP A 258 23.32 13.57 6.02
N GLY A 259 22.95 12.49 6.71
CA GLY A 259 21.57 12.08 6.94
C GLY A 259 20.84 11.52 5.71
N VAL A 260 21.52 11.31 4.58
CA VAL A 260 20.92 10.69 3.39
C VAL A 260 20.42 9.28 3.74
N PRO A 261 19.14 8.97 3.51
CA PRO A 261 18.58 7.67 3.82
C PRO A 261 19.31 6.55 3.09
N ARG A 262 19.65 5.49 3.83
CA ARG A 262 20.12 4.23 3.25
C ARG A 262 18.99 3.50 2.56
N ARG A 263 19.31 2.73 1.52
CA ARG A 263 18.45 1.69 0.94
C ARG A 263 18.25 0.59 1.97
N LEU A 264 17.32 0.81 2.90
CA LEU A 264 17.16 0.04 4.12
C LEU A 264 15.68 -0.21 4.38
N ALA A 265 15.36 -1.36 4.99
CA ALA A 265 14.08 -1.57 5.66
C ALA A 265 14.34 -1.80 7.15
N ALA A 266 13.85 -0.89 8.01
CA ALA A 266 13.82 -1.11 9.45
C ALA A 266 12.48 -1.73 9.87
N LEU A 267 12.54 -2.90 10.51
CA LEU A 267 11.42 -3.59 11.16
C LEU A 267 11.10 -2.97 12.52
N SER A 268 10.95 -1.64 12.55
CA SER A 268 10.64 -0.84 13.74
C SER A 268 9.78 0.37 13.37
N THR A 269 9.35 1.13 14.38
CA THR A 269 8.69 2.43 14.17
C THR A 269 9.66 3.53 13.75
N ALA A 270 10.97 3.32 13.95
CA ALA A 270 12.01 4.27 13.55
C ALA A 270 12.37 4.15 12.06
N CYS A 271 12.92 5.21 11.50
CA CYS A 271 13.44 5.21 10.13
C CYS A 271 14.67 4.32 9.96
N GLU A 272 15.47 4.21 11.02
CA GLU A 272 16.64 3.37 11.14
C GLU A 272 16.92 3.15 12.64
N THR A 273 17.27 1.93 13.04
CA THR A 273 17.60 1.60 14.44
C THR A 273 19.10 1.57 14.72
N ASN A 274 19.93 1.58 13.67
CA ASN A 274 21.36 1.30 13.70
C ASN A 274 21.69 -0.09 14.27
N THR A 275 20.79 -1.06 14.13
CA THR A 275 21.03 -2.45 14.55
C THR A 275 20.76 -3.42 13.40
N LYS A 276 21.73 -4.30 13.11
CA LYS A 276 21.57 -5.35 12.07
C LYS A 276 20.44 -6.34 12.35
N VAL A 277 19.92 -6.34 13.58
CA VAL A 277 18.83 -7.22 14.03
C VAL A 277 17.49 -6.77 13.42
N LEU A 278 17.25 -5.46 13.32
CA LEU A 278 15.99 -4.90 12.84
C LEU A 278 16.13 -4.20 11.48
N ASP A 279 17.35 -3.76 11.16
CA ASP A 279 17.64 -3.04 9.94
C ASP A 279 18.23 -3.98 8.89
N LYS A 280 17.61 -4.00 7.71
CA LYS A 280 18.12 -4.71 6.54
C LYS A 280 18.51 -3.70 5.48
N VAL A 281 19.81 -3.57 5.22
CA VAL A 281 20.39 -2.63 4.25
C VAL A 281 20.76 -3.37 2.96
N MET A 282 20.41 -2.78 1.81
CA MET A 282 20.88 -3.24 0.50
C MET A 282 22.35 -2.86 0.35
N THR A 283 23.23 -3.86 0.32
CA THR A 283 24.69 -3.64 0.22
C THR A 283 25.25 -3.93 -1.16
N LYS A 284 24.49 -4.60 -2.02
CA LYS A 284 24.87 -5.00 -3.38
C LYS A 284 23.69 -4.84 -4.33
N GLY A 285 24.01 -4.58 -5.59
CA GLY A 285 23.03 -4.44 -6.67
C GLY A 285 22.38 -3.06 -6.75
N GLU A 286 21.52 -2.92 -7.75
CA GLU A 286 20.82 -1.69 -8.10
C GLU A 286 19.36 -1.76 -7.67
N LEU A 287 18.87 -0.76 -6.92
CA LEU A 287 17.50 -0.81 -6.40
C LEU A 287 16.45 -0.78 -7.52
N TYR A 288 16.74 -0.15 -8.66
CA TYR A 288 15.83 -0.12 -9.79
C TYR A 288 15.86 -1.40 -10.65
N ASP A 289 16.94 -2.19 -10.56
CA ASP A 289 16.97 -3.48 -11.21
C ASP A 289 16.01 -4.44 -10.51
N LYS A 290 15.20 -5.11 -11.32
CA LYS A 290 14.13 -5.98 -10.81
C LYS A 290 14.68 -7.19 -10.07
N ILE A 291 15.77 -7.78 -10.59
CA ILE A 291 16.34 -9.02 -10.05
C ILE A 291 17.02 -8.69 -8.73
N ASP A 292 17.90 -7.69 -8.73
CA ASP A 292 18.60 -7.24 -7.52
C ASP A 292 17.63 -6.78 -6.43
N ARG A 293 16.61 -5.99 -6.79
CA ARG A 293 15.59 -5.57 -5.83
C ARG A 293 14.82 -6.75 -5.27
N MET A 294 14.45 -7.74 -6.08
CA MET A 294 13.72 -8.91 -5.57
C MET A 294 14.58 -9.80 -4.66
N VAL A 295 15.90 -9.86 -4.87
CA VAL A 295 16.83 -10.46 -3.90
C VAL A 295 16.74 -9.71 -2.57
N PHE A 296 16.88 -8.38 -2.59
CA PHE A 296 16.78 -7.57 -1.37
C PHE A 296 15.42 -7.68 -0.66
N ILE A 297 14.31 -7.65 -1.41
CA ILE A 297 12.95 -7.85 -0.88
C ILE A 297 12.80 -9.23 -0.23
N THR A 298 13.38 -10.27 -0.83
CA THR A 298 13.37 -11.62 -0.25
C THR A 298 14.16 -11.66 1.06
N GLU A 299 15.30 -10.97 1.13
CA GLU A 299 16.06 -10.86 2.37
C GLU A 299 15.26 -10.16 3.48
N ILE A 300 14.57 -9.06 3.16
CA ILE A 300 13.69 -8.36 4.10
C ILE A 300 12.55 -9.27 4.55
N ALA A 301 11.91 -9.97 3.61
CA ALA A 301 10.81 -10.88 3.89
C ALA A 301 11.24 -12.03 4.81
N ASN A 302 12.43 -12.59 4.61
CA ASN A 302 13.02 -13.60 5.49
C ASN A 302 13.25 -13.05 6.91
N SER A 303 13.87 -11.88 7.03
CA SER A 303 14.08 -11.24 8.34
C SER A 303 12.76 -10.92 9.04
N TYR A 304 11.77 -10.43 8.31
CA TYR A 304 10.42 -10.22 8.82
C TYR A 304 9.81 -11.53 9.30
N HIS A 305 9.84 -12.57 8.47
CA HIS A 305 9.26 -13.88 8.80
C HIS A 305 9.88 -14.50 10.06
N GLU A 306 11.21 -14.44 10.18
CA GLU A 306 11.92 -14.86 11.38
C GLU A 306 11.48 -14.06 12.62
N LYS A 307 11.46 -12.72 12.54
CA LYS A 307 11.13 -11.82 13.65
C LYS A 307 9.69 -11.94 14.12
N MET A 308 8.76 -12.18 13.20
CA MET A 308 7.36 -12.44 13.53
C MET A 308 7.19 -13.69 14.41
N PHE A 309 8.20 -14.56 14.47
CA PHE A 309 8.27 -15.69 15.40
C PHE A 309 9.17 -15.41 16.60
N SER A 310 10.46 -15.10 16.38
CA SER A 310 11.46 -14.95 17.43
C SER A 310 11.26 -13.71 18.30
N SER A 311 10.47 -12.73 17.84
CA SER A 311 10.22 -11.46 18.53
C SER A 311 8.78 -10.98 18.30
N ALA A 312 7.82 -11.91 18.29
CA ALA A 312 6.42 -11.64 17.92
C ALA A 312 5.76 -10.48 18.70
N SER A 313 6.03 -10.37 20.00
CA SER A 313 5.50 -9.30 20.85
C SER A 313 6.00 -7.92 20.40
N TYR A 314 7.31 -7.79 20.16
CA TYR A 314 7.92 -6.57 19.65
C TYR A 314 7.34 -6.19 18.28
N MET A 315 7.31 -7.16 17.34
CA MET A 315 6.80 -6.92 15.99
C MET A 315 5.33 -6.48 16.01
N THR A 316 4.51 -7.15 16.83
CA THR A 316 3.09 -6.78 16.99
C THR A 316 2.95 -5.39 17.59
N SER A 317 3.75 -5.04 18.61
CA SER A 317 3.75 -3.71 19.22
C SER A 317 4.15 -2.60 18.23
N ALA A 318 5.17 -2.85 17.41
CA ALA A 318 5.61 -1.92 16.38
C ALA A 318 4.51 -1.71 15.32
N ILE A 319 3.89 -2.79 14.81
CA ILE A 319 2.79 -2.70 13.85
C ILE A 319 1.58 -2.00 14.48
N SER A 320 1.24 -2.29 15.74
CA SER A 320 0.18 -1.60 16.48
C SER A 320 0.44 -0.10 16.59
N THR A 321 1.67 0.30 16.86
CA THR A 321 2.05 1.72 16.88
C THR A 321 1.87 2.36 15.50
N ILE A 322 2.37 1.72 14.43
CA ILE A 322 2.19 2.22 13.05
C ILE A 322 0.71 2.32 12.69
N SER A 323 -0.13 1.40 13.18
CA SER A 323 -1.58 1.38 12.88
C SER A 323 -2.30 2.67 13.30
N THR A 324 -1.79 3.37 14.31
CA THR A 324 -2.33 4.66 14.79
C THR A 324 -2.13 5.81 13.80
N TRP A 325 -1.27 5.64 12.80
CA TRP A 325 -0.96 6.68 11.80
C TRP A 325 -1.99 6.76 10.69
N ASN A 326 -3.01 5.89 10.69
CA ASN A 326 -4.00 5.77 9.61
C ASN A 326 -4.82 7.04 9.34
N GLU A 327 -4.85 7.99 10.29
CA GLU A 327 -5.54 9.28 10.16
C GLU A 327 -4.62 10.51 10.32
N ARG A 328 -3.29 10.34 10.31
CA ARG A 328 -2.31 11.43 10.46
C ARG A 328 -2.60 12.59 9.47
N THR A 329 -2.71 13.82 9.94
CA THR A 329 -3.04 15.00 9.10
C THR A 329 -1.85 15.92 8.90
#